data_AF-R9T6T4-F1
#
_entry.id   AF-R9T6T4-F1
#
_cell.length_a   1.000
_cell.length_b   1.000
_cell.length_c   1.000
_cell.angle_alpha   90.00
_cell.angle_beta   90.00
_cell.angle_gamma   90.00
#
_symmetry.space_group_name_H-M   'P 1'
#
loop_
_entity.id
_entity.type
_entity.pdbx_description
1 polymer ?
#
loop_
_entity_poly.entity_id
_entity_poly.type
_entity_poly.pdbx_seq_one_letter_code
_entity_poly.pdbx_strand_id
1 'polypeptide(L)' 'MSEKVQIPQHNHCRTCGKAFIGTERYCSDECASKNKGEINKKKKELYVLFGVLMVIMIIAIVAGMVI' A
#
# COMPACT_ATOMS: atom_id res chain seq x y z
N MET A 1 28.11 -30.90 -17.54
CA MET A 1 28.07 -29.53 -16.99
C MET A 1 26.73 -28.92 -17.33
N SER A 2 26.01 -28.33 -16.36
CA SER A 2 24.74 -27.64 -16.61
C SER A 2 25.06 -26.18 -16.94
N GLU A 3 24.91 -25.80 -18.21
CA GLU A 3 25.00 -24.43 -18.68
C GLU A 3 23.94 -23.59 -17.95
N LYS A 4 24.38 -22.84 -16.92
CA LYS A 4 23.52 -21.88 -16.22
C LYS A 4 23.29 -20.71 -17.16
N VAL A 5 22.15 -20.71 -17.84
CA VAL A 5 21.62 -19.53 -18.52
C VAL A 5 21.54 -18.41 -17.46
N GLN A 6 22.39 -17.39 -17.59
CA GLN A 6 22.36 -16.23 -16.71
C GLN A 6 21.08 -15.45 -17.03
N ILE A 7 20.03 -15.69 -16.25
CA ILE A 7 18.80 -14.91 -16.35
C ILE A 7 19.18 -13.50 -15.86
N PRO A 8 19.02 -12.45 -16.68
CA PRO A 8 19.32 -11.09 -16.25
C PRO A 8 18.52 -10.76 -14.98
N GLN A 9 19.15 -10.04 -14.05
CA GLN A 9 18.52 -9.56 -12.82
C GLN A 9 17.34 -8.65 -13.22
N HIS A 10 16.13 -9.18 -13.14
CA HIS A 10 14.90 -8.51 -13.56
C HIS A 10 14.04 -8.26 -12.32
N ASN A 11 13.49 -7.06 -12.24
CA ASN A 11 12.54 -6.69 -11.21
C ASN A 11 11.12 -6.89 -11.75
N HIS A 12 10.22 -7.34 -10.88
CA HIS A 12 8.80 -7.42 -11.20
C HIS A 12 8.10 -6.15 -10.72
N CYS A 13 7.29 -5.54 -11.58
CA CYS A 13 6.52 -4.36 -11.20
C CYS A 13 5.53 -4.71 -10.09
N ARG A 14 5.52 -3.94 -9.00
CA ARG A 14 4.63 -4.18 -7.85
C ARG A 14 3.14 -3.99 -8.16
N THR A 15 2.82 -3.30 -9.26
CA THR A 15 1.43 -2.98 -9.64
C THR A 15 0.86 -3.93 -10.69
N CYS A 16 1.65 -4.36 -11.67
CA CYS A 16 1.17 -5.18 -12.79
C CYS A 16 1.89 -6.53 -12.94
N GLY A 17 2.95 -6.78 -12.16
CA GLY A 17 3.70 -8.03 -12.20
C GLY A 17 4.59 -8.23 -13.43
N LYS A 18 4.68 -7.25 -14.34
CA LYS A 18 5.55 -7.35 -15.52
C LYS A 18 7.03 -7.38 -15.10
N ALA A 19 7.79 -8.32 -15.66
CA ALA A 19 9.24 -8.35 -15.53
C ALA A 19 9.87 -7.23 -16.37
N PHE A 20 10.76 -6.46 -15.78
CA PHE A 20 11.50 -5.40 -16.46
C PHE A 20 12.92 -5.29 -15.90
N ILE A 21 13.82 -4.70 -16.69
CA ILE A 21 15.22 -4.53 -16.34
C ILE A 21 15.38 -3.09 -15.85
N GLY A 22 15.74 -2.92 -14.58
CA GLY A 22 15.87 -1.61 -13.96
C GLY A 22 15.88 -1.71 -12.44
N THR A 23 16.35 -0.67 -11.76
CA THR A 23 16.41 -0.61 -10.29
C THR A 23 15.12 -0.05 -9.66
N GLU A 24 14.19 0.41 -10.49
CA GLU A 24 12.94 1.00 -10.04
C GLU A 24 11.93 -0.05 -9.55
N ARG A 25 10.90 0.40 -8.83
CA ARG A 25 9.86 -0.48 -8.26
C ARG A 25 8.66 -0.68 -9.20
N TYR A 26 8.56 0.12 -10.25
CA TYR A 26 7.45 0.12 -11.20
C TYR A 26 7.99 0.13 -12.62
N CYS A 27 7.31 -0.55 -13.55
CA CYS A 27 7.75 -0.60 -14.95
C CYS A 27 7.45 0.70 -15.73
N SER A 28 6.60 1.58 -15.20
CA SER A 28 6.15 2.82 -15.86
C SER A 28 5.54 3.79 -14.83
N ASP A 29 5.51 5.08 -15.14
CA ASP A 29 4.86 6.12 -14.33
C ASP A 29 3.36 5.86 -14.09
N GLU A 30 2.68 5.21 -15.04
CA GLU A 30 1.29 4.81 -14.87
C GLU A 30 1.11 3.81 -13.72
N CYS A 31 2.04 2.85 -13.59
CA CYS A 31 2.00 1.88 -12.49
C CYS A 31 2.33 2.54 -11.14
N ALA A 32 3.29 3.48 -11.13
CA ALA A 32 3.63 4.25 -9.94
C ALA A 32 2.46 5.11 -9.46
N SER A 33 1.79 5.80 -10.38
CA SER A 33 0.63 6.67 -10.08
C SER A 33 -0.60 5.87 -9.66
N LYS A 34 -0.90 4.74 -10.29
CA LYS A 34 -1.95 3.81 -9.85
C LYS A 34 -1.73 3.35 -8.41
N ASN A 35 -0.52 2.90 -8.09
CA ASN A 35 -0.21 2.48 -6.72
C ASN A 35 -0.33 3.64 -5.71
N LYS A 36 0.12 4.85 -6.07
CA LYS A 36 -0.02 6.04 -5.23
C LYS A 36 -1.49 6.41 -4.99
N GLY A 37 -2.33 6.31 -6.02
CA GLY A 37 -3.78 6.52 -5.94
C GLY A 37 -4.46 5.52 -5.01
N GLU A 38 -4.14 4.23 -5.15
CA GLU A 38 -4.67 3.17 -4.29
C GLU A 38 -4.24 3.33 -2.82
N ILE A 39 -2.96 3.66 -2.57
CA ILE A 39 -2.48 3.93 -1.20
C ILE A 39 -3.20 5.13 -0.59
N ASN A 40 -3.46 6.20 -1.36
CA ASN A 40 -4.17 7.37 -0.85
C ASN A 40 -5.62 7.05 -0.50
N LYS A 41 -6.31 6.22 -1.29
CA LYS A 41 -7.66 5.74 -0.97
C LYS A 41 -7.66 4.91 0.31
N LYS A 42 -6.72 3.96 0.42
CA LYS A 42 -6.58 3.10 1.61
C LYS A 42 -6.24 3.88 2.87
N LYS A 43 -5.39 4.91 2.75
CA LYS A 43 -5.14 5.86 3.85
C LYS A 43 -6.42 6.55 4.30
N LYS A 44 -7.22 7.08 3.37
CA LYS A 44 -8.49 7.74 3.69
C LYS A 44 -9.46 6.79 4.41
N GLU A 45 -9.57 5.55 3.92
CA GLU A 45 -10.37 4.49 4.55
C GLU A 45 -9.92 4.23 6.00
N LEU A 46 -8.59 4.13 6.22
CA LEU A 46 -8.01 3.92 7.55
C LEU A 46 -8.26 5.11 8.49
N TYR A 47 -8.13 6.34 8.00
CA TYR A 47 -8.41 7.55 8.77
C TYR A 47 -9.87 7.65 9.19
N VAL A 48 -10.81 7.26 8.32
CA VAL A 48 -12.24 7.23 8.66
C VAL A 48 -12.50 6.21 9.76
N LEU A 49 -11.97 4.99 9.63
CA LEU A 49 -12.11 3.96 10.67
C LEU A 49 -11.54 4.43 12.02
N PHE A 50 -10.35 5.03 12.00
CA PHE A 50 -9.72 5.57 13.20
C PHE A 50 -10.53 6.72 13.82
N GLY A 51 -11.13 7.58 12.99
CA GLY A 51 -12.04 8.64 13.44
C GLY A 51 -13.27 8.09 14.14
N VAL A 52 -13.90 7.04 13.60
CA VAL A 52 -15.05 6.37 14.24
C VAL A 52 -14.66 5.77 15.59
N LEU A 53 -13.53 5.06 15.66
CA LEU A 53 -13.01 4.50 16.91
C LEU A 53 -12.73 5.59 17.95
N MET A 54 -12.12 6.70 17.55
CA MET A 54 -11.90 7.86 18.41
C MET A 54 -13.20 8.42 18.99
N VAL A 55 -14.24 8.56 18.17
CA VAL A 55 -15.56 9.05 18.63
C VAL A 55 -16.16 8.08 19.65
N ILE A 56 -16.11 6.76 19.39
CA ILE A 56 -16.60 5.75 20.34
C ILE A 56 -15.84 5.82 21.67
N MET A 57 -14.52 5.94 21.62
CA MET A 57 -13.67 6.10 22.81
C MET A 57 -14.05 7.34 23.62
N ILE A 58 -14.25 8.48 22.96
CA ILE A 58 -14.66 9.73 23.62
C ILE A 58 -16.04 9.54 24.28
N ILE A 59 -17.00 8.95 23.58
CA ILE A 59 -18.34 8.70 24.13
C ILE A 59 -18.25 7.78 25.35
N ALA A 60 -17.48 6.70 25.29
CA ALA A 60 -17.31 5.78 26.41
C ALA A 60 -16.68 6.45 27.62
N ILE A 61 -15.66 7.29 27.42
CA ILE A 61 -15.00 8.05 28.48
C ILE A 61 -15.97 9.07 29.09
N VAL A 62 -16.68 9.83 28.27
CA VAL A 62 -17.64 10.85 28.75
C VAL A 62 -18.81 10.17 29.48
N ALA A 63 -19.37 9.10 28.92
CA ALA A 63 -20.42 8.33 29.57
C ALA A 63 -19.93 7.74 30.90
N GLY A 64 -18.69 7.23 30.96
CA GLY A 64 -18.08 6.74 32.19
C GLY A 64 -17.75 7.84 33.21
N MET A 65 -17.57 9.09 32.80
CA MET A 65 -17.46 10.23 33.73
C MET A 65 -18.80 10.69 34.29
N VAL A 66 -19.91 10.37 33.61
CA VAL A 66 -21.27 10.82 33.95
C VAL A 66 -22.02 9.79 34.80
N ILE A 67 -21.49 8.56 34.91
CA ILE A 67 -21.99 7.47 35.77
C ILE A 67 -21.18 7.46 37.07
#